data_AF-A0A2G6QNV6-F1
#
_entry.id   AF-A0A2G6QNV6-F1
#
_cell.length_a   1.000
_cell.length_b   1.000
_cell.length_c   1.000
_cell.angle_alpha   90.00
_cell.angle_beta   90.00
_cell.angle_gamma   90.00
#
_symmetry.space_group_name_H-M   'P 1'
#
loop_
_entity.id
_entity.type
_entity.pdbx_description
1 polymer ?
#
loop_
_entity_poly.entity_id
_entity_poly.type
_entity_poly.pdbx_seq_one_letter_code
_entity_poly.pdbx_strand_id
1 'polypeptide(L)'
;MKHKRVKVILLFFFLVINLNAEFFTSSEWGYSLDLPEGFALFENKEDSRFLLKNNVANVELQIFLDSDDSLKNTARISKKIFKQLNAEHKDIDFLWCGKPAMLSTLSFHSGNYGGVRRIYSGWLLILKLDRGWITLVTYVPELKSKEFEPMMISILDSVFTGGQSYYSPGPVTSALYPKTGSIKVKQKFNGRDISFFYDKSDMEANQSVVDREFQLLTMYIGTDMAIEAWKRYYRNIYRDAWRRLESLSFSLKAFLSLGESISDSFSIASKLLTHLQNFTYLRNPAGSDFINLPECYIKSTGDCDARSVLMCVILQQMGIDCVLAVSPEFSHAMAAINCKGTGAVFSYSGKKYLVAETTAKIKLGQIASDLADPSKWFITEFYGLPVNDK
;
A
#
# COMPACT_ATOMS: atom_id res chain seq x y z
N MET A 1 -19.10 8.25 66.29
CA MET A 1 -19.34 8.87 64.96
C MET A 1 -18.11 9.64 64.50
N LYS A 2 -17.36 9.11 63.52
CA LYS A 2 -16.55 9.85 62.52
C LYS A 2 -15.87 8.79 61.63
N HIS A 3 -16.58 8.31 60.62
CA HIS A 3 -15.99 7.48 59.57
C HIS A 3 -15.12 8.38 58.68
N LYS A 4 -13.79 8.20 58.75
CA LYS A 4 -12.84 8.76 57.78
C LYS A 4 -13.03 8.01 56.45
N ARG A 5 -13.60 8.69 55.46
CA ARG A 5 -13.60 8.22 54.06
C ARG A 5 -12.18 8.36 53.51
N VAL A 6 -11.50 7.23 53.32
CA VAL A 6 -10.27 7.16 52.52
C VAL A 6 -10.67 7.35 51.06
N LYS A 7 -10.24 8.45 50.44
CA LYS A 7 -10.34 8.64 48.99
C LYS A 7 -9.28 7.77 48.34
N VAL A 8 -9.70 6.68 47.70
CA VAL A 8 -8.87 5.93 46.75
C VAL A 8 -8.72 6.80 45.51
N ILE A 9 -7.51 7.32 45.28
CA ILE A 9 -7.14 7.97 44.03
C ILE A 9 -6.79 6.83 43.06
N LEU A 10 -7.68 6.54 42.11
CA LEU A 10 -7.36 5.70 40.96
C LEU A 10 -6.39 6.51 40.07
N LEU A 11 -5.11 6.16 40.10
CA LEU A 11 -4.19 6.57 39.04
C LEU A 11 -4.57 5.80 37.77
N PHE A 12 -5.15 6.50 36.79
CA PHE A 12 -5.20 6.01 35.42
C PHE A 12 -3.77 6.05 34.87
N PHE A 13 -3.11 4.89 34.84
CA PHE A 13 -1.96 4.70 33.97
C PHE A 13 -2.46 4.79 32.53
N PHE A 14 -2.17 5.89 31.85
CA PHE A 14 -2.20 5.92 30.39
C PHE A 14 -1.09 5.00 29.91
N LEU A 15 -1.47 3.77 29.55
CA LEU A 15 -0.61 2.89 28.77
C LEU A 15 -0.45 3.56 27.40
N VAL A 16 0.67 4.24 27.16
CA VAL A 16 1.07 4.62 25.81
C VAL A 16 1.48 3.33 25.13
N ILE A 17 0.53 2.70 24.45
CA ILE A 17 0.79 1.52 23.65
C ILE A 17 1.49 2.04 22.39
N ASN A 18 2.80 1.83 22.31
CA ASN A 18 3.54 2.02 21.06
C ASN A 18 3.13 0.87 20.14
N LEU A 19 2.19 1.13 19.24
CA LEU A 19 1.74 0.15 18.28
C LEU A 19 2.55 0.36 16.99
N ASN A 20 3.42 -0.61 16.71
CA ASN A 20 4.19 -0.66 15.47
C ASN A 20 3.25 -1.00 14.32
N ALA A 21 3.23 -0.17 13.27
CA ALA A 21 2.40 -0.31 12.06
C ALA A 21 0.92 -0.60 12.33
N GLU A 22 0.15 0.39 12.81
CA GLU A 22 -1.29 0.24 12.95
C GLU A 22 -2.04 0.62 11.69
N PHE A 23 -2.80 -0.35 11.19
CA PHE A 23 -4.02 0.02 10.50
C PHE A 23 -4.89 0.86 11.44
N PHE A 24 -5.13 2.12 11.08
CA PHE A 24 -6.15 2.91 11.77
C PHE A 24 -7.51 2.47 11.22
N THR A 25 -8.29 1.73 12.02
CA THR A 25 -9.51 1.07 11.56
C THR A 25 -10.76 1.50 12.30
N SER A 26 -11.89 1.44 11.61
CA SER A 26 -13.21 1.47 12.23
C SER A 26 -14.08 0.39 11.58
N SER A 27 -14.36 -0.67 12.33
CA SER A 27 -15.29 -1.72 11.91
C SER A 27 -16.72 -1.20 11.80
N GLU A 28 -17.12 -0.26 12.65
CA GLU A 28 -18.44 0.38 12.62
C GLU A 28 -18.67 1.15 11.31
N TRP A 29 -17.68 1.93 10.88
CA TRP A 29 -17.77 2.74 9.66
C TRP A 29 -17.28 2.02 8.40
N GLY A 30 -16.62 0.87 8.56
CA GLY A 30 -16.17 0.02 7.46
C GLY A 30 -14.98 0.58 6.70
N TYR A 31 -14.02 1.20 7.40
CA TYR A 31 -12.79 1.69 6.78
C TYR A 31 -11.52 1.28 7.54
N SER A 32 -10.39 1.35 6.83
CA SER A 32 -9.05 1.15 7.38
C SER A 32 -8.07 2.09 6.66
N LEU A 33 -7.02 2.54 7.33
CA LEU A 33 -5.89 3.25 6.72
C LEU A 33 -4.58 2.56 7.10
N ASP A 34 -3.74 2.24 6.12
CA ASP A 34 -2.36 1.78 6.37
C ASP A 34 -1.43 3.00 6.42
N LEU A 35 -1.42 3.69 7.56
CA LEU A 35 -0.67 4.92 7.75
C LEU A 35 0.85 4.67 7.71
N PRO A 36 1.64 5.64 7.22
CA PRO A 36 3.08 5.62 7.46
C PRO A 36 3.42 5.53 8.95
N GLU A 37 4.60 5.03 9.25
CA GLU A 37 5.08 4.73 10.59
C GLU A 37 5.22 6.03 11.41
N GLY A 38 4.93 5.98 12.71
CA GLY A 38 5.10 7.14 13.59
C GLY A 38 3.89 8.07 13.71
N PHE A 39 2.73 7.73 13.13
CA PHE A 39 1.47 8.40 13.45
C PHE A 39 0.96 8.02 14.83
N ALA A 40 0.50 9.02 15.59
CA ALA A 40 -0.17 8.84 16.86
C ALA A 40 -1.47 9.66 16.91
N LEU A 41 -2.49 9.10 17.58
CA LEU A 41 -3.74 9.81 17.85
C LEU A 41 -3.50 10.94 18.86
N PHE A 42 -3.79 12.17 18.45
CA PHE A 42 -3.61 13.37 19.26
C PHE A 42 -4.93 13.85 19.87
N GLU A 43 -6.02 13.83 19.10
CA GLU A 43 -7.35 14.22 19.58
C GLU A 43 -8.43 13.30 18.98
N ASN A 44 -9.41 12.91 19.80
CA ASN A 44 -10.64 12.24 19.36
C ASN A 44 -11.84 12.99 19.96
N LYS A 45 -12.79 13.35 19.11
CA LYS A 45 -14.06 13.95 19.52
C LYS A 45 -15.24 13.16 18.95
N GLU A 46 -16.11 12.71 19.84
CA GLU A 46 -17.40 12.07 19.52
C GLU A 46 -17.27 10.88 18.55
N ASP A 47 -16.13 10.19 18.56
CA ASP A 47 -15.79 9.04 17.70
C ASP A 47 -16.04 9.26 16.19
N SER A 48 -16.09 10.52 15.77
CA SER A 48 -16.39 10.95 14.40
C SER A 48 -15.42 12.02 13.88
N ARG A 49 -14.49 12.45 14.74
CA ARG A 49 -13.47 13.46 14.46
C ARG A 49 -12.17 13.01 15.10
N PHE A 50 -11.14 12.76 14.30
CA PHE A 50 -9.83 12.33 14.77
C PHE A 50 -8.75 13.27 14.24
N LEU A 51 -7.79 13.62 15.08
CA LEU A 51 -6.56 14.30 14.68
C LEU A 51 -5.38 13.39 15.02
N LEU A 52 -4.64 12.99 14.00
CA LEU A 52 -3.42 12.22 14.12
C LEU A 52 -2.22 13.08 13.70
N LYS A 53 -1.08 12.86 14.34
CA LYS A 53 0.16 13.56 14.03
C LYS A 53 1.28 12.54 13.83
N ASN A 54 2.09 12.76 12.81
CA ASN A 54 3.31 11.97 12.62
C ASN A 54 4.47 12.57 13.42
N ASN A 55 5.28 11.70 14.02
CA ASN A 55 6.40 12.09 14.88
C ASN A 55 7.74 12.19 14.13
N VAL A 56 7.83 11.65 12.91
CA VAL A 56 9.01 11.75 12.01
C VAL A 56 8.90 12.99 11.13
N ALA A 57 7.76 13.14 10.47
CA ALA A 57 7.39 14.29 9.67
C ALA A 57 6.26 15.03 10.39
N ASN A 58 6.31 16.35 10.50
CA ASN A 58 5.25 17.15 11.15
C ASN A 58 3.97 17.25 10.29
N VAL A 59 3.52 16.13 9.73
CA VAL A 59 2.28 15.96 8.97
C VAL A 59 1.14 15.69 9.94
N GLU A 60 0.06 16.46 9.78
CA GLU A 60 -1.17 16.25 10.51
C GLU A 60 -2.22 15.62 9.58
N LEU A 61 -2.99 14.68 10.11
CA LEU A 61 -4.13 14.04 9.45
C LEU A 61 -5.38 14.29 10.29
N GLN A 62 -6.40 14.92 9.69
CA GLN A 62 -7.74 15.00 10.26
C GLN A 62 -8.68 14.04 9.55
N ILE A 63 -9.47 13.31 10.33
CA ILE A 63 -10.48 12.36 9.85
C ILE A 63 -11.85 12.84 10.31
N PHE A 64 -12.78 12.97 9.38
CA PHE A 64 -14.15 13.38 9.61
C PHE A 64 -15.09 12.28 9.11
N LEU A 65 -15.89 11.72 10.01
CA LEU A 65 -16.95 10.79 9.69
C LEU A 65 -18.29 11.50 9.71
N ASP A 66 -19.08 11.31 8.66
CA ASP A 66 -20.35 11.98 8.47
C ASP A 66 -21.39 10.94 8.05
N SER A 67 -22.41 10.74 8.88
CA SER A 67 -23.50 9.78 8.59
C SER A 67 -24.20 10.15 7.30
N ASP A 68 -24.70 9.14 6.59
CA ASP A 68 -25.41 9.40 5.35
C ASP A 68 -26.73 10.14 5.60
N ASP A 69 -26.99 11.12 4.76
CA ASP A 69 -28.31 11.72 4.58
C ASP A 69 -28.52 11.83 3.07
N SER A 70 -29.74 11.60 2.62
CA SER A 70 -30.20 11.63 1.22
C SER A 70 -29.70 12.83 0.39
N LEU A 71 -29.29 13.92 1.05
CA LEU A 71 -28.81 15.16 0.46
C LEU A 71 -27.29 15.36 0.55
N LYS A 72 -26.50 14.38 1.03
CA LYS A 72 -25.04 14.48 1.12
C LYS A 72 -24.39 13.95 -0.16
N ASN A 73 -23.53 14.78 -0.74
CA ASN A 73 -22.62 14.45 -1.84
C ASN A 73 -21.26 15.11 -1.60
N THR A 74 -20.27 14.80 -2.42
CA THR A 74 -18.91 15.34 -2.32
C THR A 74 -18.91 16.88 -2.28
N ALA A 75 -19.65 17.53 -3.18
CA ALA A 75 -19.75 18.99 -3.27
C ALA A 75 -20.30 19.67 -2.01
N ARG A 76 -21.30 19.09 -1.35
CA ARG A 76 -21.87 19.67 -0.11
C ARG A 76 -20.92 19.49 1.08
N ILE A 77 -20.26 18.34 1.16
CA ILE A 77 -19.30 18.03 2.22
C ILE A 77 -18.08 18.94 2.08
N SER A 78 -17.49 19.03 0.88
CA SER A 78 -16.32 19.86 0.60
C SER A 78 -16.58 21.33 0.87
N LYS A 79 -17.72 21.88 0.42
CA LYS A 79 -18.11 23.27 0.67
C LYS A 79 -18.13 23.64 2.15
N LYS A 80 -18.57 22.72 3.03
CA LYS A 80 -18.55 22.94 4.48
C LYS A 80 -17.12 23.08 5.00
N ILE A 81 -16.22 22.19 4.56
CA ILE A 81 -14.82 22.17 4.99
C ILE A 81 -14.06 23.39 4.46
N PHE A 82 -14.18 23.69 3.16
CA PHE A 82 -13.54 24.86 2.56
C PHE A 82 -13.97 26.16 3.23
N LYS A 83 -15.26 26.29 3.57
CA LYS A 83 -15.77 27.45 4.33
C LYS A 83 -15.21 27.51 5.75
N GLN A 84 -15.09 26.38 6.44
CA GLN A 84 -14.55 26.33 7.80
C GLN A 84 -13.07 26.69 7.86
N LEU A 85 -12.29 26.24 6.88
CA LEU A 85 -10.87 26.52 6.77
C LEU A 85 -10.57 27.88 6.10
N ASN A 86 -11.56 28.48 5.43
CA ASN A 86 -11.36 29.59 4.50
C ASN A 86 -10.23 29.26 3.51
N ALA A 87 -10.33 28.08 2.89
CA ALA A 87 -9.29 27.49 2.06
C ALA A 87 -9.40 27.90 0.58
N GLU A 88 -8.26 28.14 -0.05
CA GLU A 88 -8.10 28.08 -1.50
C GLU A 88 -7.94 26.60 -1.91
N HIS A 89 -8.56 26.21 -3.03
CA HIS A 89 -8.63 24.81 -3.41
C HIS A 89 -8.69 24.58 -4.92
N LYS A 90 -8.29 23.37 -5.34
CA LYS A 90 -8.45 22.86 -6.71
C LYS A 90 -8.92 21.42 -6.65
N ASP A 91 -10.10 21.18 -7.21
CA ASP A 91 -10.85 19.95 -7.03
C ASP A 91 -10.74 19.01 -8.25
N ILE A 92 -10.78 17.72 -7.98
CA ILE A 92 -10.90 16.62 -8.94
C ILE A 92 -12.01 15.70 -8.43
N ASP A 93 -13.15 15.72 -9.11
CA ASP A 93 -14.22 14.73 -8.91
C ASP A 93 -13.93 13.47 -9.73
N PHE A 94 -14.13 12.30 -9.12
CA PHE A 94 -13.86 11.02 -9.77
C PHE A 94 -14.73 9.88 -9.18
N LEU A 95 -14.68 8.72 -9.83
CA LEU A 95 -15.26 7.50 -9.28
C LEU A 95 -14.13 6.60 -8.76
N TRP A 96 -14.26 6.16 -7.51
CA TRP A 96 -13.34 5.19 -6.91
C TRP A 96 -14.11 3.99 -6.40
N CYS A 97 -13.67 2.79 -6.81
CA CYS A 97 -14.40 1.54 -6.56
C CYS A 97 -15.91 1.64 -6.92
N GLY A 98 -16.23 2.36 -8.01
CA GLY A 98 -17.60 2.58 -8.48
C GLY A 98 -18.44 3.58 -7.67
N LYS A 99 -17.86 4.21 -6.64
CA LYS A 99 -18.55 5.20 -5.79
C LYS A 99 -18.01 6.62 -6.04
N PRO A 100 -18.82 7.68 -5.87
CA PRO A 100 -18.35 9.06 -5.96
C PRO A 100 -17.26 9.38 -4.94
N ALA A 101 -16.22 10.07 -5.40
CA ALA A 101 -15.09 10.53 -4.61
C ALA A 101 -14.63 11.92 -5.10
N MET A 102 -13.95 12.65 -4.22
CA MET A 102 -13.36 13.95 -4.56
C MET A 102 -12.00 14.09 -3.91
N LEU A 103 -11.02 14.51 -4.70
CA LEU A 103 -9.67 14.89 -4.26
C LEU A 103 -9.52 16.40 -4.44
N SER A 104 -8.88 17.09 -3.50
CA SER A 104 -8.61 18.51 -3.63
C SER A 104 -7.28 18.89 -3.00
N THR A 105 -6.61 19.87 -3.58
CA THR A 105 -5.49 20.57 -2.94
C THR A 105 -6.05 21.67 -2.03
N LEU A 106 -5.35 21.98 -0.94
CA LEU A 106 -5.74 22.99 0.04
C LEU A 106 -4.61 23.98 0.32
N SER A 107 -4.95 25.26 0.44
CA SER A 107 -4.14 26.28 1.11
C SER A 107 -5.02 27.07 2.07
N PHE A 108 -4.62 27.18 3.33
CA PHE A 108 -5.43 27.87 4.36
C PHE A 108 -4.55 28.45 5.48
N HIS A 109 -5.16 29.25 6.36
CA HIS A 109 -4.45 29.88 7.47
C HIS A 109 -4.96 29.38 8.82
N SER A 110 -4.06 29.22 9.79
CA SER A 110 -4.51 29.05 11.18
C SER A 110 -5.08 30.37 11.72
N GLY A 111 -6.00 30.25 12.68
CA GLY A 111 -6.45 31.41 13.47
C GLY A 111 -5.27 32.19 14.08
N ASN A 112 -5.50 33.47 14.36
CA ASN A 112 -4.46 34.41 14.76
C ASN A 112 -4.06 34.18 16.24
N TYR A 113 -3.09 33.30 16.51
CA TYR A 113 -2.54 33.09 17.85
C TYR A 113 -1.23 33.86 17.99
N GLY A 114 -1.21 34.88 18.84
CA GLY A 114 0.00 35.69 19.09
C GLY A 114 0.45 36.60 17.93
N GLY A 115 -0.45 36.94 16.99
CA GLY A 115 -0.16 37.87 15.89
C GLY A 115 0.58 37.27 14.69
N VAL A 116 0.88 35.97 14.70
CA VAL A 116 1.53 35.27 13.59
C VAL A 116 0.50 34.42 12.85
N ARG A 117 0.16 34.85 11.63
CA ARG A 117 -0.67 34.07 10.70
C ARG A 117 0.19 32.97 10.07
N ARG A 118 -0.06 31.72 10.42
CA ARG A 118 0.61 30.57 9.79
C ARG A 118 -0.20 30.11 8.58
N ILE A 119 0.50 29.83 7.48
CA ILE A 119 -0.08 29.30 6.25
C ILE A 119 0.21 27.81 6.20
N TYR A 120 -0.81 27.05 5.82
CA TYR A 120 -0.78 25.60 5.71
C TYR A 120 -1.16 25.20 4.29
N SER A 121 -0.51 24.15 3.81
CA SER A 121 -0.83 23.52 2.53
C SER A 121 -1.09 22.05 2.74
N GLY A 122 -1.98 21.47 1.93
CA GLY A 122 -2.42 20.11 2.17
C GLY A 122 -3.31 19.54 1.07
N TRP A 123 -3.88 18.39 1.38
CA TRP A 123 -4.77 17.64 0.51
C TRP A 123 -6.03 17.23 1.27
N LEU A 124 -7.14 17.13 0.53
CA LEU A 124 -8.42 16.67 1.04
C LEU A 124 -8.93 15.54 0.15
N LEU A 125 -9.37 14.45 0.78
CA LEU A 125 -10.01 13.33 0.11
C LEU A 125 -11.35 13.02 0.75
N ILE A 126 -12.41 12.96 -0.05
CA ILE A 126 -13.75 12.55 0.37
C ILE A 126 -14.08 11.23 -0.31
N LEU A 127 -14.45 10.22 0.48
CA LEU A 127 -14.86 8.90 -0.01
C LEU A 127 -16.22 8.52 0.56
N LYS A 128 -17.00 7.84 -0.27
CA LYS A 128 -18.27 7.23 0.14
C LYS A 128 -18.04 5.92 0.90
N LEU A 129 -18.58 5.83 2.12
CA LEU A 129 -18.67 4.61 2.92
C LEU A 129 -20.07 3.99 2.80
N ASP A 130 -20.25 2.77 3.31
CA ASP A 130 -21.56 2.10 3.31
C ASP A 130 -22.57 2.80 4.23
N ARG A 131 -22.10 3.40 5.34
CA ARG A 131 -22.94 4.09 6.34
C ARG A 131 -22.85 5.63 6.30
N GLY A 132 -22.15 6.18 5.31
CA GLY A 132 -21.94 7.62 5.24
C GLY A 132 -20.74 7.99 4.39
N TRP A 133 -19.91 8.90 4.91
CA TRP A 133 -18.77 9.47 4.23
C TRP A 133 -17.58 9.60 5.18
N ILE A 134 -16.38 9.42 4.64
CA ILE A 134 -15.13 9.78 5.30
C ILE A 134 -14.50 10.94 4.54
N THR A 135 -14.09 11.97 5.29
CA THR A 135 -13.22 13.02 4.77
C THR A 135 -11.89 12.97 5.49
N LEU A 136 -10.82 12.95 4.72
CA LEU A 136 -9.45 12.94 5.19
C LEU A 136 -8.80 14.24 4.76
N VAL A 137 -8.16 14.93 5.68
CA VAL A 137 -7.44 16.18 5.41
C VAL A 137 -6.03 16.05 5.94
N THR A 138 -5.04 16.02 5.04
CA THR A 138 -3.63 16.05 5.39
C THR A 138 -3.07 17.44 5.17
N TYR A 139 -2.25 17.94 6.09
CA TYR A 139 -1.64 19.26 5.91
C TYR A 139 -0.34 19.41 6.71
N VAL A 140 0.46 20.38 6.27
CA VAL A 140 1.71 20.83 6.89
C VAL A 140 1.83 22.35 6.77
N PRO A 141 2.71 23.00 7.55
CA PRO A 141 3.10 24.38 7.26
C PRO A 141 3.57 24.51 5.81
N GLU A 142 3.15 25.56 5.10
CA GLU A 142 3.39 25.75 3.66
C GLU A 142 4.87 25.61 3.27
N LEU A 143 5.78 26.10 4.11
CA LEU A 143 7.24 26.02 3.90
C LEU A 143 7.78 24.58 3.82
N LYS A 144 7.04 23.60 4.35
CA LYS A 144 7.40 22.18 4.33
C LYS A 144 6.52 21.35 3.37
N SER A 145 5.61 22.00 2.64
CA SER A 145 4.64 21.34 1.77
C SER A 145 5.28 20.41 0.75
N LYS A 146 6.26 20.91 -0.01
CA LYS A 146 6.96 20.14 -1.03
C LYS A 146 7.72 18.93 -0.46
N GLU A 147 8.31 19.07 0.71
CA GLU A 147 9.08 18.01 1.37
C GLU A 147 8.18 16.85 1.81
N PHE A 148 7.00 17.16 2.35
CA PHE A 148 6.10 16.16 2.95
C PHE A 148 4.86 15.84 2.12
N GLU A 149 4.71 16.42 0.93
CA GLU A 149 3.65 16.07 -0.01
C GLU A 149 3.57 14.58 -0.34
N PRO A 150 4.70 13.86 -0.57
CA PRO A 150 4.66 12.42 -0.75
C PRO A 150 3.95 11.70 0.40
N MET A 151 4.22 12.09 1.65
CA MET A 151 3.60 11.47 2.83
C MET A 151 2.11 11.82 2.90
N MET A 152 1.75 13.09 2.67
CA MET A 152 0.35 13.53 2.61
C MET A 152 -0.46 12.74 1.57
N ILE A 153 0.10 12.53 0.38
CA ILE A 153 -0.54 11.74 -0.67
C ILE A 153 -0.61 10.26 -0.30
N SER A 154 0.48 9.67 0.21
CA SER A 154 0.52 8.25 0.59
C SER A 154 -0.53 7.89 1.65
N ILE A 155 -0.72 8.76 2.66
CA ILE A 155 -1.78 8.62 3.66
C ILE A 155 -3.15 8.50 3.00
N LEU A 156 -3.48 9.45 2.12
CA LEU A 156 -4.76 9.50 1.44
C LEU A 156 -4.94 8.33 0.47
N ASP A 157 -3.86 7.85 -0.14
CA ASP A 157 -3.88 6.73 -1.08
C ASP A 157 -3.99 5.36 -0.37
N SER A 158 -3.63 5.29 0.90
CA SER A 158 -3.61 4.07 1.72
C SER A 158 -4.95 3.68 2.36
N VAL A 159 -6.06 4.26 1.89
CA VAL A 159 -7.40 4.07 2.49
C VAL A 159 -8.10 2.85 1.91
N PHE A 160 -8.79 2.10 2.75
CA PHE A 160 -9.66 0.98 2.41
C PHE A 160 -11.09 1.27 2.88
N THR A 161 -12.09 1.03 2.04
CA THR A 161 -13.52 1.30 2.35
C THR A 161 -14.43 0.11 2.02
N GLY A 162 -13.85 -1.09 1.94
CA GLY A 162 -14.54 -2.34 1.59
C GLY A 162 -13.65 -3.31 0.83
N GLY A 163 -14.14 -4.54 0.59
CA GLY A 163 -13.31 -5.62 0.05
C GLY A 163 -12.64 -5.33 -1.29
N GLN A 164 -13.30 -4.59 -2.19
CA GLN A 164 -12.70 -4.23 -3.49
C GLN A 164 -11.48 -3.30 -3.36
N SER A 165 -11.45 -2.44 -2.33
CA SER A 165 -10.39 -1.46 -2.16
C SER A 165 -9.04 -2.07 -1.77
N TYR A 166 -9.02 -3.29 -1.24
CA TYR A 166 -7.81 -4.09 -0.97
C TYR A 166 -7.10 -4.52 -2.24
N TYR A 167 -7.85 -4.58 -3.34
CA TYR A 167 -7.40 -5.07 -4.63
C TYR A 167 -7.64 -4.03 -5.71
N SER A 168 -7.52 -2.76 -5.38
CA SER A 168 -7.66 -1.64 -6.31
C SER A 168 -6.56 -0.61 -6.02
N PRO A 169 -6.10 0.12 -7.03
CA PRO A 169 -5.28 1.31 -6.82
C PRO A 169 -5.89 2.23 -5.78
N GLY A 170 -5.03 2.91 -5.01
CA GLY A 170 -5.47 3.88 -4.03
C GLY A 170 -6.28 5.01 -4.68
N PRO A 171 -7.12 5.71 -3.90
CA PRO A 171 -8.02 6.73 -4.43
C PRO A 171 -7.28 7.91 -5.05
N VAL A 172 -6.15 8.34 -4.50
CA VAL A 172 -5.38 9.47 -5.06
C VAL A 172 -4.75 9.08 -6.38
N THR A 173 -4.09 7.93 -6.43
CA THR A 173 -3.49 7.41 -7.67
C THR A 173 -4.57 7.17 -8.73
N SER A 174 -5.76 6.71 -8.35
CA SER A 174 -6.90 6.56 -9.26
C SER A 174 -7.42 7.89 -9.82
N ALA A 175 -7.40 8.96 -9.02
CA ALA A 175 -7.83 10.29 -9.43
C ALA A 175 -6.82 10.95 -10.37
N LEU A 176 -5.53 10.82 -10.07
CA LEU A 176 -4.45 11.47 -10.83
C LEU A 176 -4.10 10.73 -12.11
N TYR A 177 -4.30 9.41 -12.14
CA TYR A 177 -4.02 8.55 -13.29
C TYR A 177 -5.27 7.77 -13.72
N PRO A 178 -6.30 8.46 -14.24
CA PRO A 178 -7.48 7.78 -14.76
C PRO A 178 -7.11 6.88 -15.95
N LYS A 179 -7.98 5.93 -16.27
CA LYS A 179 -7.81 5.07 -17.45
C LYS A 179 -7.82 5.92 -18.72
N THR A 180 -6.81 5.76 -19.56
CA THR A 180 -6.62 6.54 -20.81
C THR A 180 -6.70 5.66 -22.06
N GLY A 181 -6.96 4.37 -21.91
CA GLY A 181 -7.29 3.46 -22.99
C GLY A 181 -6.49 2.17 -22.95
N SER A 182 -7.09 1.09 -23.43
CA SER A 182 -6.48 -0.24 -23.39
C SER A 182 -5.53 -0.51 -24.56
N ILE A 183 -4.41 -1.16 -24.27
CA ILE A 183 -3.44 -1.66 -25.25
C ILE A 183 -3.35 -3.18 -25.10
N LYS A 184 -3.42 -3.91 -26.23
CA LYS A 184 -3.16 -5.34 -26.29
C LYS A 184 -1.66 -5.61 -26.50
N VAL A 185 -1.08 -6.46 -25.66
CA VAL A 185 0.32 -6.89 -25.77
C VAL A 185 0.36 -8.38 -26.10
N LYS A 186 1.37 -8.77 -26.87
CA LYS A 186 1.77 -10.17 -27.06
C LYS A 186 3.14 -10.39 -26.42
N GLN A 187 3.27 -11.43 -25.61
CA GLN A 187 4.53 -11.83 -24.99
C GLN A 187 4.72 -13.33 -25.09
N LYS A 188 5.98 -13.78 -25.09
CA LYS A 188 6.29 -15.21 -25.02
C LYS A 188 6.31 -15.67 -23.57
N PHE A 189 5.54 -16.71 -23.26
CA PHE A 189 5.60 -17.42 -22.00
C PHE A 189 5.82 -18.90 -22.28
N ASN A 190 6.93 -19.46 -21.78
CA ASN A 190 7.36 -20.84 -22.06
C ASN A 190 7.33 -21.20 -23.56
N GLY A 191 7.90 -20.32 -24.40
CA GLY A 191 8.04 -20.54 -25.84
C GLY A 191 6.77 -20.33 -26.67
N ARG A 192 5.62 -20.06 -26.05
CA ARG A 192 4.35 -19.82 -26.74
C ARG A 192 3.85 -18.40 -26.48
N ASP A 193 3.09 -17.85 -27.42
CA ASP A 193 2.53 -16.51 -27.28
C ASP A 193 1.34 -16.51 -26.32
N ILE A 194 1.33 -15.54 -25.42
CA ILE A 194 0.16 -15.12 -24.65
C ILE A 194 -0.23 -13.70 -25.06
N SER A 195 -1.51 -13.38 -24.96
CA SER A 195 -2.02 -12.02 -25.16
C SER A 195 -2.74 -11.53 -23.91
N PHE A 196 -2.52 -10.28 -23.54
CA PHE A 196 -3.19 -9.63 -22.42
C PHE A 196 -3.33 -8.13 -22.70
N PHE A 197 -4.08 -7.44 -21.85
CA PHE A 197 -4.36 -6.02 -21.95
C PHE A 197 -3.79 -5.27 -20.75
N TYR A 198 -3.40 -4.02 -20.97
CA TYR A 198 -3.12 -3.05 -19.91
C TYR A 198 -3.68 -1.68 -20.32
N ASP A 199 -3.85 -0.76 -19.38
CA ASP A 199 -4.19 0.63 -19.70
C ASP A 199 -2.92 1.44 -19.97
N LYS A 200 -3.01 2.39 -20.90
CA LYS A 200 -1.94 3.34 -21.23
C LYS A 200 -1.35 4.05 -20.00
N SER A 201 -2.15 4.29 -18.96
CA SER A 201 -1.67 4.96 -17.73
C SER A 201 -1.04 4.01 -16.72
N ASP A 202 -1.10 2.68 -16.89
CA ASP A 202 -0.73 1.74 -15.83
C ASP A 202 0.75 1.81 -15.42
N MET A 203 1.66 1.99 -16.37
CA MET A 203 3.10 2.09 -16.08
C MET A 203 3.42 3.36 -15.29
N GLU A 204 2.95 4.51 -15.79
CA GLU A 204 3.20 5.81 -15.15
C GLU A 204 2.57 5.89 -13.76
N ALA A 205 1.34 5.39 -13.63
CA ALA A 205 0.63 5.37 -12.37
C ALA A 205 1.34 4.49 -11.33
N ASN A 206 1.75 3.27 -11.70
CA ASN A 206 2.48 2.39 -10.78
C ASN A 206 3.88 2.95 -10.45
N GLN A 207 4.56 3.59 -11.41
CA GLN A 207 5.81 4.29 -11.14
C GLN A 207 5.63 5.43 -10.13
N SER A 208 4.53 6.19 -10.22
CA SER A 208 4.23 7.26 -9.27
C SER A 208 4.10 6.74 -7.82
N VAL A 209 3.57 5.53 -7.64
CA VAL A 209 3.49 4.87 -6.33
C VAL A 209 4.88 4.43 -5.89
N VAL A 210 5.65 3.76 -6.76
CA VAL A 210 7.04 3.35 -6.47
C VAL A 210 7.88 4.54 -5.99
N ASP A 211 7.86 5.64 -6.74
CA ASP A 211 8.69 6.82 -6.46
C ASP A 211 8.26 7.51 -5.16
N ARG A 212 6.94 7.65 -4.96
CA ARG A 212 6.38 8.27 -3.74
C ARG A 212 6.73 7.44 -2.52
N GLU A 213 6.45 6.14 -2.54
CA GLU A 213 6.69 5.27 -1.38
C GLU A 213 8.19 5.10 -1.11
N PHE A 214 9.04 5.16 -2.13
CA PHE A 214 10.50 5.18 -1.94
C PHE A 214 10.94 6.45 -1.20
N GLN A 215 10.43 7.63 -1.59
CA GLN A 215 10.71 8.88 -0.86
C GLN A 215 10.30 8.78 0.61
N LEU A 216 9.15 8.15 0.92
CA LEU A 216 8.75 7.90 2.31
C LEU A 216 9.73 6.98 3.02
N LEU A 217 10.08 5.83 2.41
CA LEU A 217 11.01 4.87 2.98
C LEU A 217 12.33 5.53 3.38
N THR A 218 12.85 6.44 2.55
CA THR A 218 14.11 7.15 2.85
C THR A 218 14.05 8.00 4.13
N MET A 219 12.87 8.46 4.54
CA MET A 219 12.69 9.21 5.80
C MET A 219 12.88 8.34 7.05
N TYR A 220 12.72 7.02 6.92
CA TYR A 220 12.83 6.07 8.03
C TYR A 220 14.19 5.36 8.08
N ILE A 221 15.07 5.57 7.10
CA ILE A 221 16.41 4.96 7.09
C ILE A 221 17.18 5.38 8.36
N GLY A 222 17.71 4.39 9.08
CA GLY A 222 18.44 4.61 10.33
C GLY A 222 17.56 4.77 11.58
N THR A 223 16.25 4.67 11.44
CA THR A 223 15.31 4.62 12.58
C THR A 223 14.95 3.17 12.93
N ASP A 224 14.36 2.95 14.10
CA ASP A 224 13.80 1.66 14.53
C ASP A 224 12.54 1.25 13.72
N MET A 225 11.92 2.20 13.02
CA MET A 225 10.76 1.98 12.15
C MET A 225 11.13 1.55 10.72
N ALA A 226 12.42 1.51 10.37
CA ALA A 226 12.88 1.27 8.99
C ALA A 226 12.32 -0.02 8.36
N ILE A 227 12.28 -1.12 9.13
CA ILE A 227 11.80 -2.41 8.60
C ILE A 227 10.30 -2.39 8.32
N GLU A 228 9.50 -1.76 9.18
CA GLU A 228 8.05 -1.67 8.96
C GLU A 228 7.72 -0.74 7.79
N ALA A 229 8.42 0.40 7.68
CA ALA A 229 8.33 1.28 6.52
C ALA A 229 8.69 0.56 5.21
N TRP A 230 9.69 -0.33 5.25
CA TRP A 230 10.09 -1.12 4.09
C TRP A 230 9.03 -2.17 3.71
N LYS A 231 8.42 -2.84 4.69
CA LYS A 231 7.26 -3.72 4.43
C LYS A 231 6.11 -2.92 3.81
N ARG A 232 5.81 -1.73 4.33
CA ARG A 232 4.77 -0.85 3.81
C ARG A 232 5.04 -0.41 2.37
N TYR A 233 6.29 -0.09 2.04
CA TYR A 233 6.74 0.23 0.69
C TYR A 233 6.29 -0.83 -0.33
N TYR A 234 6.59 -2.10 -0.07
CA TYR A 234 6.19 -3.18 -0.98
C TYR A 234 4.68 -3.44 -0.97
N ARG A 235 4.01 -3.33 0.19
CA ARG A 235 2.55 -3.51 0.30
C ARG A 235 1.79 -2.52 -0.60
N ASN A 236 2.18 -1.25 -0.60
CA ASN A 236 1.54 -0.23 -1.44
C ASN A 236 1.77 -0.44 -2.94
N ILE A 237 3.00 -0.77 -3.35
CA ILE A 237 3.31 -1.08 -4.75
C ILE A 237 2.50 -2.29 -5.23
N TYR A 238 2.46 -3.34 -4.41
CA TYR A 238 1.68 -4.54 -4.66
C TYR A 238 0.19 -4.23 -4.86
N ARG A 239 -0.40 -3.44 -3.95
CA ARG A 239 -1.82 -3.07 -4.00
C ARG A 239 -2.18 -2.37 -5.29
N ASP A 240 -1.39 -1.37 -5.67
CA ASP A 240 -1.61 -0.60 -6.88
C ASP A 240 -1.49 -1.49 -8.12
N ALA A 241 -0.47 -2.36 -8.16
CA ALA A 241 -0.23 -3.23 -9.31
C ALA A 241 -1.28 -4.33 -9.48
N TRP A 242 -2.03 -4.70 -8.44
CA TRP A 242 -2.98 -5.82 -8.49
C TRP A 242 -3.93 -5.72 -9.70
N ARG A 243 -4.72 -4.65 -9.82
CA ARG A 243 -5.67 -4.54 -10.95
C ARG A 243 -4.99 -4.30 -12.28
N ARG A 244 -3.85 -3.62 -12.28
CA ARG A 244 -3.07 -3.32 -13.49
C ARG A 244 -2.54 -4.60 -14.14
N LEU A 245 -2.24 -5.61 -13.34
CA LEU A 245 -1.74 -6.91 -13.79
C LEU A 245 -2.82 -8.00 -13.90
N GLU A 246 -4.09 -7.70 -13.60
CA GLU A 246 -5.17 -8.69 -13.58
C GLU A 246 -5.33 -9.42 -14.93
N SER A 247 -5.32 -8.67 -16.04
CA SER A 247 -5.43 -9.28 -17.38
C SER A 247 -4.23 -10.18 -17.69
N LEU A 248 -3.02 -9.82 -17.24
CA LEU A 248 -1.83 -10.63 -17.44
C LEU A 248 -1.95 -11.95 -16.67
N SER A 249 -2.24 -11.87 -15.37
CA SER A 249 -2.36 -13.04 -14.51
C SER A 249 -3.46 -13.99 -14.99
N PHE A 250 -4.59 -13.45 -15.47
CA PHE A 250 -5.65 -14.24 -16.08
C PHE A 250 -5.17 -14.98 -17.33
N SER A 251 -4.47 -14.29 -18.24
CA SER A 251 -3.92 -14.92 -19.45
C SER A 251 -2.87 -15.99 -19.14
N LEU A 252 -2.01 -15.76 -18.14
CA LEU A 252 -1.05 -16.76 -17.66
C LEU A 252 -1.77 -17.97 -17.04
N LYS A 253 -2.81 -17.75 -16.23
CA LYS A 253 -3.60 -18.81 -15.60
C LYS A 253 -4.31 -19.67 -16.64
N ALA A 254 -4.91 -19.04 -17.66
CA ALA A 254 -5.52 -19.73 -18.77
C ALA A 254 -4.47 -20.58 -19.52
N PHE A 255 -3.31 -20.01 -19.83
CA PHE A 255 -2.22 -20.72 -20.48
C PHE A 255 -1.74 -21.95 -19.69
N LEU A 256 -1.55 -21.79 -18.38
CA LEU A 256 -1.05 -22.84 -17.50
C LEU A 256 -2.07 -23.97 -17.33
N SER A 257 -3.37 -23.65 -17.37
CA SER A 257 -4.47 -24.62 -17.26
C SER A 257 -4.68 -25.47 -18.52
N LEU A 258 -4.26 -25.01 -19.71
CA LEU A 258 -4.50 -25.70 -21.00
C LEU A 258 -3.58 -26.91 -21.27
N GLY A 259 -2.63 -27.22 -20.37
CA GLY A 259 -1.53 -28.17 -20.65
C GLY A 259 -1.61 -29.58 -20.04
N GLU A 260 -2.77 -30.01 -19.52
CA GLU A 260 -3.00 -31.29 -18.79
C GLU A 260 -2.19 -31.52 -17.47
N SER A 261 -2.90 -32.04 -16.46
CA SER A 261 -2.46 -32.54 -15.13
C SER A 261 -1.66 -31.64 -14.17
N ILE A 262 -1.42 -30.37 -14.47
CA ILE A 262 -0.74 -29.48 -13.52
C ILE A 262 -1.78 -28.63 -12.77
N SER A 263 -2.28 -29.18 -11.67
CA SER A 263 -3.19 -28.50 -10.74
C SER A 263 -2.50 -28.06 -9.43
N ASP A 264 -1.21 -28.34 -9.25
CA ASP A 264 -0.51 -27.98 -8.03
C ASP A 264 0.23 -26.64 -8.12
N SER A 265 0.26 -25.94 -6.98
CA SER A 265 0.91 -24.64 -6.83
C SER A 265 2.41 -24.69 -7.10
N PHE A 266 3.07 -25.83 -6.86
CA PHE A 266 4.52 -25.98 -7.02
C PHE A 266 4.92 -25.87 -8.49
N SER A 267 4.20 -26.55 -9.39
CA SER A 267 4.50 -26.56 -10.81
C SER A 267 4.13 -25.25 -11.49
N ILE A 268 3.04 -24.60 -11.05
CA ILE A 268 2.71 -23.21 -11.46
C ILE A 268 3.83 -22.25 -11.06
N ALA A 269 4.23 -22.25 -9.78
CA ALA A 269 5.28 -21.40 -9.27
C ALA A 269 6.62 -21.67 -9.96
N SER A 270 6.97 -22.93 -10.21
CA SER A 270 8.22 -23.32 -10.90
C SER A 270 8.29 -22.82 -12.34
N LYS A 271 7.17 -22.90 -13.09
CA LYS A 271 7.10 -22.38 -14.46
C LYS A 271 7.21 -20.86 -14.50
N LEU A 272 6.52 -20.18 -13.58
CA LEU A 272 6.60 -18.73 -13.48
C LEU A 272 8.00 -18.27 -13.06
N LEU A 273 8.61 -18.94 -12.08
CA LEU A 273 9.99 -18.69 -11.64
C LEU A 273 10.97 -18.79 -12.80
N THR A 274 10.92 -19.90 -13.53
CA THR A 274 11.79 -20.12 -14.71
C THR A 274 11.62 -19.01 -15.74
N HIS A 275 10.39 -18.55 -15.96
CA HIS A 275 10.11 -17.45 -16.88
C HIS A 275 10.74 -16.13 -16.40
N LEU A 276 10.51 -15.74 -15.14
CA LEU A 276 11.03 -14.49 -14.57
C LEU A 276 12.55 -14.48 -14.44
N GLN A 277 13.17 -15.63 -14.20
CA GLN A 277 14.64 -15.75 -14.23
C GLN A 277 15.23 -15.38 -15.59
N ASN A 278 14.47 -15.48 -16.69
CA ASN A 278 14.94 -15.08 -18.03
C ASN A 278 14.87 -13.58 -18.29
N PHE A 279 14.37 -12.78 -17.34
CA PHE A 279 14.33 -11.34 -17.49
C PHE A 279 15.74 -10.75 -17.40
N THR A 280 15.97 -9.66 -18.15
CA THR A 280 17.24 -8.92 -18.11
C THR A 280 17.38 -8.18 -16.79
N TYR A 281 18.46 -8.44 -16.06
CA TYR A 281 18.71 -7.80 -14.76
C TYR A 281 19.18 -6.36 -15.00
N LEU A 282 18.40 -5.41 -14.51
CA LEU A 282 18.68 -3.98 -14.60
C LEU A 282 18.53 -3.36 -13.22
N ARG A 283 19.46 -2.46 -12.88
CA ARG A 283 19.42 -1.61 -11.70
C ARG A 283 19.49 -0.16 -12.13
N ASN A 284 18.83 0.71 -11.39
CA ASN A 284 18.92 2.15 -11.50
C ASN A 284 19.29 2.76 -10.13
N PRO A 285 20.58 2.73 -9.76
CA PRO A 285 21.02 3.09 -8.40
C PRO A 285 20.85 4.58 -8.08
N ALA A 286 20.50 5.41 -9.07
CA ALA A 286 20.18 6.81 -8.88
C ALA A 286 18.72 7.05 -8.43
N GLY A 287 17.86 6.04 -8.50
CA GLY A 287 16.46 6.07 -8.07
C GLY A 287 16.13 4.98 -7.05
N SER A 288 14.89 4.48 -7.05
CA SER A 288 14.44 3.42 -6.16
C SER A 288 15.04 2.03 -6.48
N ASP A 289 15.84 1.89 -7.54
CA ASP A 289 16.20 0.63 -8.22
C ASP A 289 15.00 -0.20 -8.76
N PHE A 290 13.82 -0.03 -8.16
CA PHE A 290 12.59 -0.76 -8.45
C PHE A 290 11.88 -0.23 -9.71
N ILE A 291 11.79 -1.07 -10.74
CA ILE A 291 11.01 -0.78 -11.95
C ILE A 291 9.53 -1.09 -11.68
N ASN A 292 8.61 -0.21 -12.10
CA ASN A 292 7.17 -0.47 -11.99
C ASN A 292 6.77 -1.83 -12.59
N LEU A 293 5.79 -2.49 -11.97
CA LEU A 293 5.50 -3.90 -12.24
C LEU A 293 4.90 -4.17 -13.64
N PRO A 294 4.04 -3.30 -14.21
CA PRO A 294 3.60 -3.44 -15.60
C PRO A 294 4.78 -3.40 -16.58
N GLU A 295 5.71 -2.46 -16.41
CA GLU A 295 6.92 -2.37 -17.23
C GLU A 295 7.85 -3.56 -17.04
N CYS A 296 8.03 -4.01 -15.78
CA CYS A 296 8.85 -5.18 -15.45
C CYS A 296 8.49 -6.39 -16.32
N TYR A 297 7.20 -6.72 -16.41
CA TYR A 297 6.74 -7.82 -17.27
C TYR A 297 6.84 -7.48 -18.78
N ILE A 298 6.36 -6.30 -19.19
CA ILE A 298 6.26 -5.94 -20.61
C ILE A 298 7.63 -5.81 -21.27
N LYS A 299 8.63 -5.29 -20.57
CA LYS A 299 10.01 -5.19 -21.07
C LYS A 299 10.88 -6.38 -20.69
N SER A 300 10.33 -7.35 -19.94
CA SER A 300 11.06 -8.54 -19.45
C SER A 300 12.36 -8.15 -18.76
N THR A 301 12.27 -7.19 -17.84
CA THR A 301 13.41 -6.63 -17.11
C THR A 301 13.03 -6.29 -15.67
N GLY A 302 14.00 -6.04 -14.81
CA GLY A 302 13.78 -5.73 -13.40
C GLY A 302 14.95 -6.18 -12.54
N ASP A 303 15.02 -5.62 -11.33
CA ASP A 303 15.93 -5.98 -10.25
C ASP A 303 15.38 -7.16 -9.43
N CYS A 304 15.98 -7.46 -8.28
CA CYS A 304 15.52 -8.56 -7.41
C CYS A 304 14.12 -8.27 -6.84
N ASP A 305 13.85 -7.01 -6.51
CA ASP A 305 12.63 -6.58 -5.86
C ASP A 305 11.44 -6.63 -6.83
N ALA A 306 11.54 -5.95 -7.98
CA ALA A 306 10.44 -5.88 -8.94
C ALA A 306 10.01 -7.27 -9.43
N ARG A 307 10.98 -8.15 -9.73
CA ARG A 307 10.68 -9.53 -10.17
C ARG A 307 9.98 -10.34 -9.10
N SER A 308 10.43 -10.22 -7.85
CA SER A 308 9.88 -10.98 -6.73
C SER A 308 8.47 -10.51 -6.38
N VAL A 309 8.23 -9.20 -6.35
CA VAL A 309 6.87 -8.65 -6.13
C VAL A 309 5.96 -8.97 -7.32
N LEU A 310 6.43 -8.88 -8.57
CA LEU A 310 5.67 -9.29 -9.75
C LEU A 310 5.24 -10.77 -9.66
N MET A 311 6.16 -11.64 -9.25
CA MET A 311 5.84 -13.05 -9.03
C MET A 311 4.75 -13.22 -7.98
N CYS A 312 4.84 -12.48 -6.86
CA CYS A 312 3.84 -12.51 -5.80
C CYS A 312 2.46 -12.04 -6.27
N VAL A 313 2.35 -10.93 -7.00
CA VAL A 313 1.07 -10.44 -7.53
C VAL A 313 0.41 -11.50 -8.41
N ILE A 314 1.16 -12.07 -9.36
CA ILE A 314 0.63 -13.07 -10.30
C ILE A 314 0.17 -14.32 -9.56
N LEU A 315 0.97 -14.84 -8.63
CA LEU A 315 0.64 -16.06 -7.88
C LEU A 315 -0.56 -15.87 -6.95
N GLN A 316 -0.63 -14.76 -6.22
CA GLN A 316 -1.76 -14.49 -5.35
C GLN A 316 -3.07 -14.31 -6.14
N GLN A 317 -3.02 -13.70 -7.33
CA GLN A 317 -4.18 -13.64 -8.24
C GLN A 317 -4.60 -15.02 -8.77
N MET A 318 -3.67 -15.98 -8.81
CA MET A 318 -3.98 -17.38 -9.12
C MET A 318 -4.53 -18.16 -7.91
N GLY A 319 -4.55 -17.56 -6.71
CA GLY A 319 -4.96 -18.21 -5.46
C GLY A 319 -3.83 -18.97 -4.78
N ILE A 320 -2.57 -18.67 -5.12
CA ILE A 320 -1.39 -19.30 -4.52
C ILE A 320 -0.80 -18.34 -3.51
N ASP A 321 -0.82 -18.74 -2.24
CA ASP A 321 -0.29 -17.98 -1.11
C ASP A 321 1.24 -17.86 -1.21
N CYS A 322 1.75 -16.63 -1.04
CA CYS A 322 3.16 -16.31 -1.11
C CYS A 322 3.46 -15.00 -0.37
N VAL A 323 4.72 -14.83 0.00
CA VAL A 323 5.25 -13.66 0.69
C VAL A 323 6.52 -13.19 0.00
N LEU A 324 6.92 -11.96 0.28
CA LEU A 324 8.23 -11.44 -0.12
C LEU A 324 9.21 -11.60 1.05
N ALA A 325 10.40 -12.12 0.77
CA ALA A 325 11.52 -12.14 1.70
C ALA A 325 12.55 -11.11 1.26
N VAL A 326 12.98 -10.24 2.17
CA VAL A 326 13.93 -9.16 1.89
C VAL A 326 15.05 -9.18 2.91
N SER A 327 16.29 -8.98 2.44
CA SER A 327 17.46 -8.89 3.29
C SER A 327 18.23 -7.60 2.98
N PRO A 328 18.25 -6.63 3.92
CA PRO A 328 19.12 -5.47 3.82
C PRO A 328 20.60 -5.87 3.80
N GLU A 329 20.98 -6.89 4.59
CA GLU A 329 22.35 -7.38 4.70
C GLU A 329 22.86 -7.96 3.38
N PHE A 330 22.02 -8.73 2.69
CA PHE A 330 22.36 -9.27 1.37
C PHE A 330 22.03 -8.32 0.22
N SER A 331 21.39 -7.17 0.50
CA SER A 331 20.87 -6.24 -0.53
C SER A 331 20.05 -6.97 -1.60
N HIS A 332 19.15 -7.86 -1.15
CA HIS A 332 18.46 -8.81 -2.02
C HIS A 332 17.02 -9.08 -1.59
N ALA A 333 16.19 -9.45 -2.55
CA ALA A 333 14.80 -9.86 -2.33
C ALA A 333 14.44 -11.10 -3.15
N MET A 334 13.56 -11.93 -2.58
CA MET A 334 13.05 -13.14 -3.21
C MET A 334 11.57 -13.32 -2.91
N ALA A 335 10.85 -13.98 -3.82
CA ALA A 335 9.52 -14.51 -3.51
C ALA A 335 9.66 -15.78 -2.67
N ALA A 336 8.67 -16.08 -1.84
CA ALA A 336 8.57 -17.34 -1.12
C ALA A 336 7.13 -17.86 -1.15
N ILE A 337 6.93 -19.13 -1.55
CA ILE A 337 5.62 -19.67 -1.94
C ILE A 337 5.16 -20.75 -0.99
N ASN A 338 3.92 -20.64 -0.49
CA ASN A 338 3.28 -21.68 0.30
C ASN A 338 2.78 -22.80 -0.61
N CYS A 339 3.64 -23.78 -0.88
CA CYS A 339 3.32 -24.96 -1.67
C CYS A 339 4.06 -26.19 -1.17
N LYS A 340 3.56 -27.39 -1.53
CA LYS A 340 4.24 -28.66 -1.22
C LYS A 340 5.51 -28.77 -2.07
N GLY A 341 6.66 -28.89 -1.43
CA GLY A 341 7.94 -29.07 -2.09
C GLY A 341 9.06 -29.33 -1.08
N THR A 342 10.29 -29.51 -1.59
CA THR A 342 11.49 -29.72 -0.77
C THR A 342 12.51 -28.63 -1.07
N GLY A 343 13.36 -28.31 -0.09
CA GLY A 343 14.39 -27.28 -0.23
C GLY A 343 14.35 -26.23 0.89
N ALA A 344 14.98 -25.10 0.64
CA ALA A 344 15.02 -23.95 1.54
C ALA A 344 13.63 -23.33 1.69
N VAL A 345 13.24 -23.07 2.93
CA VAL A 345 11.94 -22.50 3.30
C VAL A 345 12.10 -21.37 4.32
N PHE A 346 11.27 -20.36 4.20
CA PHE A 346 11.01 -19.39 5.28
C PHE A 346 9.79 -19.85 6.09
N SER A 347 9.89 -19.79 7.41
CA SER A 347 8.76 -20.05 8.31
C SER A 347 8.19 -18.73 8.80
N TYR A 348 6.90 -18.50 8.55
CA TYR A 348 6.24 -17.25 8.92
C TYR A 348 4.76 -17.52 9.22
N SER A 349 4.22 -16.94 10.30
CA SER A 349 2.81 -17.12 10.72
C SER A 349 2.32 -18.59 10.72
N GLY A 350 3.17 -19.51 11.18
CA GLY A 350 2.85 -20.95 11.23
C GLY A 350 2.84 -21.68 9.88
N LYS A 351 3.16 -21.00 8.79
CA LYS A 351 3.25 -21.55 7.42
C LYS A 351 4.71 -21.66 6.98
N LYS A 352 4.94 -22.52 5.98
CA LYS A 352 6.24 -22.70 5.33
C LYS A 352 6.18 -22.22 3.90
N TYR A 353 7.10 -21.34 3.53
CA TYR A 353 7.18 -20.71 2.22
C TYR A 353 8.47 -21.13 1.53
N LEU A 354 8.35 -21.88 0.45
CA LEU A 354 9.47 -22.38 -0.35
C LEU A 354 10.11 -21.23 -1.14
N VAL A 355 11.43 -21.11 -1.08
CA VAL A 355 12.19 -20.01 -1.69
C VAL A 355 12.08 -20.02 -3.22
N ALA A 356 11.86 -18.87 -3.82
CA ALA A 356 11.90 -18.63 -5.26
C ALA A 356 12.86 -17.49 -5.61
N GLU A 357 14.09 -17.87 -5.92
CA GLU A 357 15.16 -16.97 -6.36
C GLU A 357 14.96 -16.57 -7.84
N THR A 358 14.56 -15.32 -8.09
CA THR A 358 14.21 -14.81 -9.43
C THR A 358 15.41 -14.29 -10.22
N THR A 359 16.60 -14.21 -9.62
CA THR A 359 17.82 -13.66 -10.25
C THR A 359 18.84 -14.74 -10.65
N ALA A 360 18.81 -15.92 -10.03
CA ALA A 360 19.66 -17.05 -10.37
C ALA A 360 18.92 -18.14 -11.14
N LYS A 361 19.60 -18.90 -12.02
CA LYS A 361 19.01 -20.01 -12.79
C LYS A 361 18.91 -21.31 -11.96
N ILE A 362 18.15 -21.26 -10.89
CA ILE A 362 18.01 -22.37 -9.93
C ILE A 362 16.55 -22.79 -9.77
N LYS A 363 16.33 -24.00 -9.26
CA LYS A 363 14.98 -24.54 -9.07
C LYS A 363 14.31 -23.90 -7.87
N LEU A 364 12.98 -23.95 -7.84
CA LEU A 364 12.19 -23.62 -6.66
C LEU A 364 12.67 -24.43 -5.45
N GLY A 365 12.85 -23.77 -4.31
CA GLY A 365 13.42 -24.35 -3.09
C GLY A 365 14.95 -24.36 -3.04
N GLN A 366 15.65 -23.83 -4.05
CA GLN A 366 17.10 -23.64 -4.00
C GLN A 366 17.45 -22.19 -3.69
N ILE A 367 18.53 -22.01 -2.93
CA ILE A 367 19.14 -20.73 -2.59
C ILE A 367 20.65 -20.94 -2.47
N ALA A 368 21.44 -19.91 -2.77
CA ALA A 368 22.88 -19.96 -2.57
C ALA A 368 23.21 -20.05 -1.07
N SER A 369 24.26 -20.79 -0.72
CA SER A 369 24.59 -21.10 0.69
C SER A 369 24.94 -19.86 1.52
N ASP A 370 25.52 -18.84 0.88
CA ASP A 370 25.86 -17.55 1.46
C ASP A 370 24.63 -16.66 1.72
N LEU A 371 23.50 -16.94 1.07
CA LEU A 371 22.22 -16.25 1.25
C LEU A 371 21.24 -17.03 2.14
N ALA A 372 21.60 -18.25 2.56
CA ALA A 372 20.68 -19.23 3.14
C ALA A 372 20.32 -19.01 4.62
N ASP A 373 20.97 -18.08 5.33
CA ASP A 373 20.69 -17.80 6.74
C ASP A 373 19.33 -17.09 6.88
N PRO A 374 18.28 -17.75 7.41
CA PRO A 374 16.93 -17.19 7.46
C PRO A 374 16.80 -16.03 8.45
N SER A 375 17.73 -15.85 9.39
CA SER A 375 17.68 -14.78 10.39
C SER A 375 17.97 -13.39 9.80
N LYS A 376 18.56 -13.35 8.60
CA LYS A 376 18.94 -12.13 7.88
C LYS A 376 17.85 -11.63 6.94
N TRP A 377 16.69 -12.27 6.95
CA TRP A 377 15.55 -11.96 6.10
C TRP A 377 14.38 -11.51 6.95
N PHE A 378 13.73 -10.41 6.56
CA PHE A 378 12.39 -10.10 7.05
C PHE A 378 11.35 -10.49 5.99
N ILE A 379 10.19 -10.89 6.47
CA ILE A 379 9.08 -11.29 5.61
C ILE A 379 8.08 -10.14 5.51
N THR A 380 7.66 -9.85 4.28
CA THR A 380 6.57 -8.94 3.97
C THR A 380 5.38 -9.75 3.48
N GLU A 381 4.30 -9.73 4.26
CA GLU A 381 2.97 -10.16 3.80
C GLU A 381 2.30 -9.02 3.05
N PHE A 382 1.52 -9.38 2.03
CA PHE A 382 0.75 -8.42 1.24
C PHE A 382 -0.68 -8.31 1.77
N TYR A 383 -1.37 -7.22 1.39
CA TYR A 383 -2.75 -7.03 1.80
C TYR A 383 -3.64 -8.20 1.34
N GLY A 384 -4.42 -8.73 2.27
CA GLY A 384 -5.54 -9.62 2.00
C GLY A 384 -6.82 -9.00 2.55
N LEU A 385 -7.97 -9.56 2.19
CA LEU A 385 -9.20 -9.26 2.93
C LEU A 385 -8.96 -9.56 4.42
N PRO A 386 -9.45 -8.71 5.33
CA PRO A 386 -9.50 -9.07 6.74
C PRO A 386 -10.17 -10.44 6.84
N VAL A 387 -9.50 -11.39 7.47
CA VAL A 387 -10.16 -12.63 7.85
C VAL A 387 -11.25 -12.18 8.80
N ASN A 388 -12.53 -12.34 8.42
CA ASN A 388 -13.63 -11.98 9.30
C ASN A 388 -13.35 -12.63 10.67
N ASP A 389 -13.04 -11.82 11.68
CA ASP A 389 -13.20 -12.21 13.07
C ASP A 389 -14.70 -12.51 13.20
N LYS A 390 -15.03 -13.80 13.11
CA LYS A 390 -16.40 -14.29 13.27
C LYS A 390 -16.91 -14.02 14.67
#